data_AF-X1PVQ5-F1
#
_entry.id   AF-X1PVQ5-F1
#
_cell.length_a   1.000
_cell.length_b   1.000
_cell.length_c   1.000
_cell.angle_alpha   90.00
_cell.angle_beta   90.00
_cell.angle_gamma   90.00
#
_symmetry.space_group_name_H-M   'P 1'
#
loop_
_entity.id
_entity.type
_entity.pdbx_description
1 polymer ?
#
loop_
_entity_poly.entity_id
_entity_poly.type
_entity_poly.pdbx_seq_one_letter_code
_entity_poly.pdbx_strand_id
1 'polypeptide(L)'
;MKKPIKICFISPNIYTLISKQNKGFGGAEVDTYNLARRLADDKNFKVSIICITDRLKKPEIFQGVLIIPIKPCKSKKTSRWK
;
A
#
# COMPACT_ATOMS: atom_id res chain seq x y z
N MET A 1 -27.04 -8.23 10.04
CA MET A 1 -25.77 -8.32 9.27
C MET A 1 -24.61 -7.95 10.18
N LYS A 2 -23.51 -8.71 10.19
CA LYS A 2 -22.29 -8.36 10.95
C LYS A 2 -21.52 -7.26 10.20
N LYS A 3 -20.90 -6.34 10.93
CA LYS A 3 -20.03 -5.31 10.32
C LYS A 3 -18.79 -5.99 9.73
N PRO A 4 -18.33 -5.59 8.54
CA PRO A 4 -17.15 -6.20 7.92
C PRO A 4 -15.89 -5.91 8.73
N ILE A 5 -14.98 -6.88 8.77
CA ILE A 5 -13.67 -6.77 9.40
C ILE A 5 -12.80 -5.84 8.55
N LYS A 6 -12.14 -4.87 9.19
CA LYS A 6 -11.24 -3.95 8.50
C LYS A 6 -9.81 -4.48 8.61
N ILE A 7 -9.15 -4.66 7.47
CA ILE A 7 -7.77 -5.12 7.37
C ILE A 7 -6.95 -4.03 6.70
N CYS A 8 -5.86 -3.62 7.34
CA CYS A 8 -4.94 -2.62 6.79
C CYS A 8 -3.53 -3.21 6.72
N PHE A 9 -3.03 -3.39 5.50
CA PHE A 9 -1.63 -3.74 5.27
C PHE A 9 -0.77 -2.47 5.22
N ILE A 10 0.46 -2.57 5.68
CA ILE A 10 1.48 -1.53 5.53
C ILE A 10 2.55 -2.09 4.60
N SER A 11 2.61 -1.56 3.38
CA SER A 11 3.57 -2.00 2.38
C SER A 11 4.10 -0.78 1.64
N PRO A 12 5.22 -0.19 2.11
CA PRO A 12 5.72 1.09 1.61
C PRO A 12 5.91 1.11 0.10
N ASN A 13 6.40 0.01 -0.46
CA ASN A 13 6.79 -0.12 -1.86
C ASN A 13 5.68 -0.64 -2.78
N ILE A 14 4.51 -1.03 -2.25
CA ILE A 14 3.44 -1.67 -3.04
C ILE A 14 3.00 -0.84 -4.26
N TYR A 15 3.14 0.49 -4.19
CA TYR A 15 2.70 1.35 -5.27
C TYR A 15 3.57 1.17 -6.53
N THR A 16 4.83 0.78 -6.40
CA THR A 16 5.68 0.49 -7.57
C THR A 16 5.15 -0.73 -8.33
N LEU A 17 4.65 -1.74 -7.61
CA LEU A 17 3.96 -2.91 -8.18
C LEU A 17 2.66 -2.49 -8.89
N ILE A 18 1.79 -1.73 -8.22
CA ILE A 18 0.49 -1.30 -8.76
C ILE A 18 0.64 -0.39 -9.98
N SER A 19 1.61 0.52 -9.96
CA SER A 19 1.92 1.43 -11.06
C SER A 19 2.76 0.79 -12.18
N LYS A 20 2.96 -0.53 -12.16
CA LYS A 20 3.70 -1.31 -13.17
C LYS A 20 5.12 -0.80 -13.42
N GLN A 21 5.81 -0.37 -12.35
CA GLN A 21 7.21 0.02 -12.46
C GLN A 21 8.09 -1.23 -12.50
N ASN A 22 9.15 -1.24 -13.32
CA ASN A 22 10.00 -2.42 -13.49
C ASN A 22 10.97 -2.66 -12.31
N LYS A 23 11.00 -1.77 -11.31
CA LYS A 23 11.91 -1.82 -10.15
C LYS A 23 11.24 -1.24 -8.91
N GLY A 24 11.72 -1.64 -7.72
CA GLY A 24 11.31 -1.05 -6.46
C GLY A 24 10.21 -1.80 -5.70
N PHE A 25 9.99 -3.07 -5.99
CA PHE A 25 9.22 -4.02 -5.17
C PHE A 25 9.89 -5.40 -5.19
N GLY A 26 9.56 -6.27 -4.24
CA GLY A 26 10.01 -7.66 -4.19
C GLY A 26 8.85 -8.63 -3.94
N GLY A 27 9.19 -9.87 -3.58
CA GLY A 27 8.19 -10.93 -3.34
C GLY A 27 7.19 -10.59 -2.23
N ALA A 28 7.66 -9.91 -1.17
CA ALA A 28 6.79 -9.51 -0.05
C ALA A 28 5.65 -8.58 -0.49
N GLU A 29 5.93 -7.60 -1.37
CA GLU A 29 4.89 -6.74 -1.93
C GLU A 29 3.92 -7.54 -2.81
N VAL A 30 4.43 -8.47 -3.63
CA VAL A 30 3.60 -9.33 -4.48
C VAL A 30 2.66 -10.18 -3.65
N ASP A 31 3.17 -10.85 -2.62
CA ASP A 31 2.38 -11.72 -1.74
C ASP A 31 1.35 -10.90 -0.95
N THR A 32 1.76 -9.74 -0.42
CA THR A 32 0.85 -8.82 0.28
C THR A 32 -0.29 -8.38 -0.64
N TYR A 33 0.02 -8.01 -1.89
CA TYR A 33 -0.99 -7.57 -2.84
C TYR A 33 -1.96 -8.71 -3.21
N ASN A 34 -1.44 -9.90 -3.49
CA ASN A 34 -2.26 -11.06 -3.84
C ASN A 34 -3.18 -11.47 -2.68
N LEU A 35 -2.66 -11.48 -1.45
CA LEU A 35 -3.46 -11.74 -0.26
C LEU A 35 -4.53 -10.67 -0.05
N ALA A 36 -4.17 -9.39 -0.13
CA ALA A 36 -5.09 -8.28 0.03
C ALA A 36 -6.22 -8.33 -1.01
N ARG A 37 -5.88 -8.61 -2.27
CA ARG A 37 -6.83 -8.79 -3.36
C ARG A 37 -7.79 -9.94 -3.07
N ARG A 38 -7.26 -11.11 -2.69
CA ARG A 38 -8.09 -12.28 -2.39
C ARG A 38 -9.04 -12.05 -1.21
N LEU A 39 -8.59 -11.31 -0.19
CA LEU A 39 -9.43 -10.93 0.94
C LEU A 39 -10.53 -9.94 0.53
N ALA A 40 -10.24 -9.04 -0.41
CA ALA A 40 -11.20 -8.05 -0.91
C ALA A 40 -12.36 -8.67 -1.73
N ASP A 41 -12.19 -9.88 -2.25
CA ASP A 41 -13.26 -10.62 -2.92
C ASP A 41 -14.39 -11.04 -1.95
N ASP A 42 -14.10 -11.17 -0.65
CA ASP A 42 -15.09 -11.51 0.38
C ASP A 42 -15.68 -10.25 1.03
N LYS A 43 -17.01 -10.11 0.92
CA LYS A 43 -17.80 -8.96 1.43
C LYS A 43 -17.74 -8.80 2.95
N ASN A 44 -17.27 -9.82 3.68
CA ASN A 44 -17.02 -9.74 5.11
C ASN A 44 -15.75 -8.94 5.45
N PHE A 45 -14.91 -8.60 4.47
CA PHE A 45 -13.70 -7.83 4.67
C PHE A 45 -13.74 -6.47 3.95
N LYS A 46 -13.12 -5.48 4.58
CA LYS A 46 -12.76 -4.20 3.97
C LYS A 46 -11.25 -4.06 4.05
N VAL A 47 -10.59 -4.14 2.90
CA VAL A 47 -9.13 -4.22 2.82
C VAL A 47 -8.55 -2.90 2.32
N SER A 48 -7.54 -2.40 3.01
CA SER A 48 -6.73 -1.26 2.61
C SER A 48 -5.24 -1.57 2.67
N ILE A 49 -4.44 -0.86 1.87
CA ILE A 49 -2.99 -0.89 1.92
C ILE A 49 -2.47 0.53 2.02
N ILE A 50 -1.64 0.79 3.03
CA ILE A 50 -0.87 2.02 3.17
C ILE A 50 0.45 1.87 2.41
N CYS A 51 0.75 2.85 1.55
CA CYS A 51 1.97 2.87 0.74
C CYS A 51 2.68 4.22 0.83
N ILE A 52 4.00 4.24 0.60
CA ILE A 52 4.77 5.49 0.56
C ILE A 52 4.97 5.88 -0.89
N THR A 53 4.34 6.98 -1.32
CA THR A 53 4.50 7.48 -2.69
C THR A 53 4.12 8.95 -2.80
N ASP A 54 4.77 9.64 -3.73
CA ASP A 54 4.43 10.99 -4.18
C ASP A 54 3.57 10.97 -5.47
N ARG A 55 3.45 9.81 -6.12
CA ARG A 55 2.74 9.65 -7.40
C ARG A 55 1.23 9.61 -7.24
N LEU A 56 0.75 9.14 -6.09
CA LEU A 56 -0.67 9.09 -5.77
C LEU A 56 -1.02 10.19 -4.77
N LYS A 57 -1.89 11.13 -5.18
CA LYS A 57 -2.25 12.30 -4.36
C LYS A 57 -3.42 12.05 -3.41
N LYS A 58 -4.30 11.10 -3.72
CA LYS A 58 -5.52 10.78 -2.97
C LYS A 58 -5.70 9.27 -2.92
N PRO A 59 -6.36 8.71 -1.89
CA PRO A 59 -6.66 7.29 -1.86
C PRO A 59 -7.43 6.84 -3.10
N GLU A 60 -7.12 5.65 -3.61
CA GLU A 60 -7.77 5.07 -4.78
C GLU A 60 -8.11 3.61 -4.54
N ILE A 61 -9.13 3.10 -5.22
CA ILE A 61 -9.49 1.69 -5.15
C ILE A 61 -8.89 0.98 -6.35
N PHE A 62 -8.06 -0.03 -6.10
CA PHE A 62 -7.44 -0.86 -7.11
C PHE A 62 -7.80 -2.33 -6.87
N GLN A 63 -8.56 -2.93 -7.80
CA GLN A 63 -9.06 -4.31 -7.71
C GLN A 63 -9.74 -4.63 -6.36
N GLY A 64 -10.61 -3.72 -5.90
CA GLY A 64 -11.35 -3.89 -4.64
C GLY A 64 -10.56 -3.52 -3.37
N VAL A 65 -9.26 -3.24 -3.48
CA VAL A 65 -8.41 -2.85 -2.36
C VAL A 65 -8.24 -1.33 -2.32
N LEU A 66 -8.43 -0.71 -1.15
CA LEU A 66 -8.20 0.72 -0.97
C LEU A 66 -6.72 1.03 -0.75
N ILE A 67 -6.09 1.72 -1.69
CA ILE A 67 -4.70 2.16 -1.60
C ILE A 67 -4.65 3.56 -0.99
N ILE A 68 -3.91 3.71 0.09
CA ILE A 68 -3.81 4.96 0.87
C ILE A 68 -2.36 5.45 0.77
N PRO A 69 -2.10 6.56 0.05
CA PRO A 69 -0.76 7.10 -0.07
C PRO A 69 -0.37 7.89 1.18
N ILE A 70 0.85 7.67 1.65
CA ILE A 70 1.56 8.50 2.62
C ILE A 70 2.72 9.17 1.90
N LYS A 71 2.87 10.48 2.13
CA LYS A 71 4.02 11.22 1.60
C LYS A 71 5.30 10.76 2.32
N PRO A 72 6.38 10.48 1.59
CA PRO A 72 7.66 10.17 2.22
C PRO A 72 8.10 11.32 3.14
N CYS A 73 8.62 10.97 4.31
CA CYS A 73 9.21 11.95 5.22
C CYS A 73 10.45 12.56 4.55
N LYS A 74 10.51 13.90 4.48
CA LYS A 74 11.72 14.59 4.01
C LYS A 74 12.81 14.38 5.06
N SER A 75 13.82 13.57 4.76
CA SER A 75 14.98 13.45 5.65
C SER A 75 15.64 14.82 5.79
N LYS A 76 15.68 15.37 7.00
CA LYS A 76 16.63 16.45 7.30
C LYS A 76 18.02 15.83 7.11
N LYS A 77 18.85 16.40 6.23
CA LYS A 77 20.27 16.03 6.16
C LYS A 77 20.83 16.20 7.57
N THR A 78 21.05 15.11 8.28
CA THR A 78 21.89 15.15 9.48
C THR A 78 23.28 15.48 8.97
N SER A 79 23.70 16.72 9.15
CA SER A 79 25.11 17.08 9.07
C SER A 79 25.83 16.15 10.03
N ARG A 80 26.49 15.12 9.48
CA ARG A 80 27.47 14.32 10.21
C ARG A 80 28.48 15.33 10.75
N TRP A 81 28.46 15.55 12.06
CA TRP A 81 29.50 16.30 12.75
C TRP A 81 30.81 15.56 12.45
N LYS A 82 31.71 16.27 11.75
CA LYS A 82 33.07 15.82 11.47
C LYS A 82 33.90 15.82 12.75
#